data_AF-A0A933W8U2-F1
#
_entry.id   AF-A0A933W8U2-F1
#
_cell.length_a   1.000
_cell.length_b   1.000
_cell.length_c   1.000
_cell.angle_alpha   90.00
_cell.angle_beta   90.00
_cell.angle_gamma   90.00
#
_symmetry.space_group_name_H-M   'P 1'
#
loop_
_entity.id
_entity.type
_entity.pdbx_description
1 polymer ?
#
loop_
_entity_poly.entity_id
_entity_poly.type
_entity_poly.pdbx_seq_one_letter_code
_entity_poly.pdbx_strand_id
1 'polypeptide(L)' 'MRIVGTGLTVTATLRIDGAPVAVERYLMGGHSWLALDPPQLGLGPHTLRLTQNGATRTAKAVVLR' A
#
# COMPACT_ATOMS: atom_id res chain seq x y z
N MET A 1 -4.77 -1.04 -6.55
CA MET A 1 -4.37 -2.18 -5.68
C MET A 1 -5.33 -2.24 -4.50
N ARG A 2 -5.97 -3.38 -4.23
CA ARG A 2 -6.93 -3.54 -3.12
C ARG A 2 -6.23 -4.17 -1.91
N ILE A 3 -6.04 -3.40 -0.84
CA ILE A 3 -5.66 -3.93 0.48
C ILE A 3 -6.92 -3.91 1.33
N VAL A 4 -7.36 -5.07 1.82
CA VAL A 4 -8.50 -5.19 2.76
C VAL A 4 -7.96 -5.68 4.10
N GLY A 5 -8.13 -4.86 5.14
CA GLY A 5 -7.97 -5.28 6.53
C GLY A 5 -9.27 -5.05 7.29
N THR A 6 -9.50 -5.73 8.40
CA THR A 6 -10.70 -5.47 9.22
C THR A 6 -10.40 -4.62 10.45
N GLY A 7 -11.20 -3.58 10.68
CA GLY A 7 -11.53 -3.06 12.01
C GLY A 7 -10.48 -2.32 12.82
N LEU A 8 -9.34 -1.90 12.27
CA LEU A 8 -8.33 -1.20 13.08
C LEU A 8 -7.86 0.11 12.42
N THR A 9 -7.75 1.12 13.27
CA THR A 9 -6.96 2.36 13.12
C THR A 9 -5.47 2.03 13.00
N VAL A 10 -5.08 1.11 12.11
CA VAL A 10 -3.66 0.71 12.00
C VAL A 10 -2.89 1.77 11.25
N THR A 11 -1.80 2.24 11.84
CA THR A 11 -0.76 2.98 11.12
C THR A 11 -0.15 2.02 10.10
N ALA A 12 -0.47 2.25 8.83
CA ALA A 12 0.08 1.50 7.71
C ALA A 12 1.06 2.39 6.96
N THR A 13 2.26 1.88 6.69
CA THR A 13 3.24 2.55 5.83
C THR A 13 3.42 1.73 4.57
N LEU A 14 3.10 2.34 3.42
CA LEU A 14 3.37 1.77 2.11
C LEU A 14 4.66 2.36 1.56
N ARG A 15 5.51 1.50 0.99
CA ARG A 15 6.69 1.89 0.23
C ARG A 15 6.67 1.22 -1.13
N ILE A 16 7.02 1.97 -2.18
CA ILE A 16 7.30 1.45 -3.52
C ILE A 16 8.78 1.63 -3.78
N ASP A 17 9.50 0.55 -4.07
CA ASP A 17 10.95 0.53 -4.27
C ASP A 17 11.74 1.20 -3.13
N GLY A 18 11.21 1.11 -1.91
CA GLY A 18 11.78 1.71 -0.71
C GLY A 18 11.38 3.17 -0.45
N ALA A 19 10.79 3.88 -1.44
CA ALA A 19 10.27 5.23 -1.28
C ALA A 19 8.90 5.21 -0.58
N PRO A 20 8.68 6.04 0.46
CA PRO A 20 7.37 6.13 1.11
C PRO A 20 6.31 6.69 0.16
N VAL A 21 5.11 6.13 0.21
CA VAL A 21 3.95 6.61 -0.55
C VAL A 21 2.95 7.22 0.42
N ALA A 22 2.44 8.40 0.07
CA ALA A 22 1.34 9.01 0.80
C ALA A 22 0.09 8.14 0.64
N VAL A 23 -0.54 7.76 1.75
CA VAL A 23 -1.74 6.92 1.74
C VAL A 23 -2.84 7.61 2.52
N GLU A 24 -4.00 7.73 1.91
CA GLU A 24 -5.23 8.11 2.60
C GLU A 24 -5.93 6.84 3.10
N ARG A 25 -6.38 6.87 4.36
CA ARG A 25 -6.99 5.73 5.01
C ARG A 25 -8.48 5.95 5.18
N TYR A 26 -9.28 5.04 4.64
CA TYR A 26 -10.72 5.01 4.83
C TYR A 26 -11.14 3.79 5.64
N LEU A 27 -12.00 3.97 6.64
CA LEU A 27 -12.55 2.90 7.47
C LEU A 27 -14.08 2.90 7.33
N MET A 28 -14.65 1.79 6.87
CA MET A 28 -16.11 1.64 6.74
C MET A 28 -16.50 0.20 7.03
N GLY A 29 -17.50 0.02 7.92
CA GLY A 29 -18.08 -1.30 8.22
C GLY A 29 -17.07 -2.33 8.73
N GLY A 30 -16.05 -1.90 9.45
CA GLY A 30 -14.99 -2.79 9.91
C GLY A 30 -14.05 -3.24 8.78
N HIS A 31 -14.00 -2.57 7.63
CA HIS A 31 -12.96 -2.75 6.61
C HIS A 31 -12.09 -1.48 6.49
N SER A 32 -10.78 -1.65 6.31
CA SER A 32 -9.84 -0.59 5.98
C SER A 32 -9.48 -0.62 4.50
N TRP A 33 -9.44 0.56 3.90
CA TRP A 33 -9.04 0.81 2.54
C TRP A 33 -7.89 1.82 2.55
N LEU A 34 -6.92 1.60 1.66
CA LEU A 34 -5.85 2.56 1.40
C LEU A 34 -6.05 3.09 -0.02
N ALA A 35 -6.34 4.39 -0.13
CA ALA A 35 -6.22 5.11 -1.37
C ALA A 35 -4.80 5.66 -1.47
N LEU A 36 -4.22 5.56 -2.66
CA LEU A 36 -2.88 6.03 -2.94
C LEU A 36 -2.87 6.66 -4.32
N ASP A 37 -2.29 7.85 -4.41
CA ASP A 37 -1.83 8.38 -5.69
C ASP A 37 -0.43 7.82 -5.93
N PRO A 38 -0.28 6.84 -6.85
CA PRO A 38 1.03 6.28 -7.10
C PRO A 38 1.92 7.38 -7.68
N PRO A 39 3.19 7.50 -7.23
CA PRO A 39 4.14 8.35 -7.91
C PRO A 39 4.28 7.88 -9.35
N GLN A 40 4.73 8.75 -10.25
CA GLN A 40 4.99 8.36 -11.63
C GLN A 40 6.09 7.29 -11.63
N LEU A 41 5.71 6.04 -11.86
CA LEU A 41 6.62 4.90 -11.90
C LEU A 41 7.12 4.69 -13.32
N GLY A 42 8.38 4.27 -13.46
CA GLY A 42 8.90 3.76 -14.72
C GLY A 42 8.18 2.48 -15.14
N LEU A 43 8.35 2.07 -16.40
CA LEU A 43 7.91 0.74 -16.83
C LEU A 43 8.81 -0.33 -16.21
N GLY A 44 8.24 -1.49 -15.89
CA GLY A 44 8.99 -2.66 -15.42
C GLY A 44 8.61 -3.12 -14.00
N PRO A 45 9.46 -3.95 -13.37
CA PRO A 45 9.17 -4.58 -12.09
C PRO A 45 9.40 -3.61 -10.92
N HIS A 46 8.46 -3.60 -9.99
CA HIS A 46 8.48 -2.80 -8.76
C HIS A 46 8.20 -3.66 -7.54
N THR A 47 8.77 -3.26 -6.40
CA THR A 47 8.54 -3.91 -5.12
C THR A 47 7.67 -3.04 -4.23
N LEU A 48 6.55 -3.61 -3.79
CA LEU A 48 5.61 -3.01 -2.86
C LEU A 48 5.89 -3.57 -1.46
N ARG A 49 6.09 -2.70 -0.48
CA ARG A 49 6.25 -3.09 0.93
C ARG A 49 5.21 -2.38 1.78
N LEU A 50 4.34 -3.16 2.40
CA LEU A 50 3.34 -2.69 3.36
C LEU A 50 3.76 -3.11 4.76
N THR A 51 3.96 -2.15 5.65
CA THR A 51 4.14 -2.40 7.08
C THR A 51 2.89 -1.98 7.82
N GLN A 52 2.28 -2.89 8.55
CA GLN A 52 1.03 -2.72 9.29
C GLN A 52 1.21 -3.31 10.70
N ASN A 53 1.12 -2.48 11.74
CA ASN A 53 1.31 -2.89 13.14
C ASN A 53 2.61 -3.69 13.39
N GLY A 54 3.72 -3.24 12.80
CA GLY A 54 5.02 -3.93 12.86
C GLY A 54 5.16 -5.15 11.94
N ALA A 55 4.06 -5.74 11.46
CA ALA A 55 4.09 -6.81 10.48
C ALA A 55 4.37 -6.25 9.08
N THR A 56 5.31 -6.84 8.34
CA THR A 56 5.63 -6.41 6.98
C THR A 56 5.23 -7.46 5.97
N ARG A 57 4.53 -7.02 4.92
CA ARG A 57 4.17 -7.82 3.75
C ARG A 57 4.82 -7.20 2.51
N THR A 58 5.33 -8.05 1.64
CA THR A 58 5.97 -7.63 0.38
C THR A 58 5.20 -8.23 -0.79
N ALA A 59 4.99 -7.43 -1.83
CA ALA A 59 4.41 -7.87 -3.09
C ALA A 59 5.27 -7.35 -4.26
N LYS A 60 5.24 -8.08 -5.38
CA LYS A 60 5.85 -7.63 -6.63
C LYS A 60 4.75 -7.20 -7.60
N ALA A 61 4.96 -6.06 -8.24
CA ALA A 61 4.09 -5.56 -9.31
C ALA A 61 4.93 -5.27 -10.55
N VAL A 62 4.29 -5.26 -11.72
CA VAL A 62 4.92 -4.84 -12.97
C VAL A 62 4.06 -3.74 -13.57
N VAL A 63 4.66 -2.59 -13.85
CA VAL A 63 4.02 -1.50 -14.59
C VAL A 63 4.22 -1.77 -16.07
N LEU A 64 3.12 -1.95 -16.78
CA LEU A 64 3.06 -2.20 -18.22
C LEU A 64 2.53 -0.95 -18.93
N ARG A 65 2.86 -0.84 -20.21
CA ARG A 65 2.38 0.24 -21.10
C ARG A 65 0.91 0.08 -21.45
#